data_AF-A0A7S1ZCZ2-F1
#
_entry.id   AF-A0A7S1ZCZ2-F1
#
_cell.length_a   1.000
_cell.length_b   1.000
_cell.length_c   1.000
_cell.angle_alpha   90.00
_cell.angle_beta   90.00
_cell.angle_gamma   90.00
#
_symmetry.space_group_name_H-M   'P 1'
#
loop_
_entity.id
_entity.type
_entity.pdbx_description
1 polymer ?
#
loop_
_entity_poly.entity_id
_entity_poly.type
_entity_poly.pdbx_seq_one_letter_code
_entity_poly.pdbx_strand_id
1 'polypeptide(L)'
;MIALREAKKARTNGWEAHTLAYEQKSNTLKREYDRIHQSFEELKKKQDILAQKHGDPHVSDADRIEINVGGRLITTTRGTLTQQKGTTLEALFSGRWENELQHDECGRIILDMNPVCFQSIVDYLNELRFSSKKTSLPPPQTDREHKNILGQMIKFFGIECAPPP
;
A
#
# COMPACT_ATOMS: atom_id res chain seq x y z
N MET A 1 32.13 -46.46 -33.51
CA MET A 1 33.07 -45.43 -32.99
C MET A 1 32.65 -44.00 -33.35
N ILE A 2 32.24 -43.70 -34.58
CA ILE A 2 31.86 -42.34 -35.03
C ILE A 2 30.58 -41.83 -34.33
N ALA A 3 29.49 -42.60 -34.35
CA ALA A 3 28.21 -42.21 -33.73
C ALA A 3 28.30 -41.91 -32.22
N LEU A 4 29.18 -42.61 -31.49
CA LEU A 4 29.39 -42.43 -30.05
C LEU A 4 30.13 -41.12 -29.73
N ARG A 5 31.04 -40.68 -30.63
CA ARG A 5 31.71 -39.37 -30.54
C ARG A 5 30.74 -38.23 -30.84
N GLU A 6 29.88 -38.39 -31.84
CA GLU A 6 28.88 -37.39 -32.22
C GLU A 6 27.85 -37.16 -31.11
N ALA A 7 27.32 -38.24 -30.52
CA ALA A 7 26.39 -38.16 -29.39
C ALA A 7 27.02 -37.48 -28.16
N LYS A 8 28.30 -37.77 -27.86
CA LYS A 8 29.02 -37.11 -26.76
C LYS A 8 29.19 -35.61 -27.02
N LYS A 9 29.55 -35.23 -28.26
CA LYS A 9 29.72 -33.82 -28.70
C LYS A 9 28.40 -33.05 -28.65
N ALA A 10 27.31 -33.63 -29.14
CA ALA A 10 25.98 -33.03 -29.10
C ALA A 10 25.53 -32.75 -27.66
N ARG A 11 25.79 -33.69 -26.73
CA ARG A 11 25.47 -33.53 -25.31
C ARG A 11 26.28 -32.41 -24.63
N THR A 12 27.59 -32.31 -24.89
CA THR A 12 28.42 -31.22 -24.37
C THR A 12 27.98 -29.87 -24.92
N ASN A 13 27.71 -29.78 -26.23
CA ASN A 13 27.24 -28.53 -26.84
C ASN A 13 25.88 -28.10 -26.25
N GLY A 14 24.97 -29.05 -26.00
CA GLY A 14 23.69 -28.76 -25.35
C GLY A 14 23.85 -28.26 -23.92
N TRP A 15 24.78 -28.84 -23.15
CA TRP A 15 25.10 -28.38 -21.80
C TRP A 15 25.73 -26.98 -21.77
N GLU A 16 26.67 -26.71 -22.67
CA GLU A 16 27.32 -25.40 -22.81
C GLU A 16 26.32 -24.32 -23.22
N ALA A 17 25.45 -24.61 -24.19
CA ALA A 17 24.39 -23.69 -24.61
C ALA A 17 23.40 -23.39 -23.48
N HIS A 18 22.98 -24.41 -22.71
CA HIS A 18 22.13 -24.23 -21.54
C HIS A 18 22.84 -23.41 -20.46
N THR A 19 24.10 -23.71 -20.14
CA THR A 19 24.86 -22.99 -19.11
C THR A 19 24.99 -21.51 -19.47
N LEU A 20 25.33 -21.22 -20.73
CA LEU A 20 25.43 -19.85 -21.24
C LEU A 20 24.09 -19.11 -21.18
N ALA A 21 22.99 -19.77 -21.55
CA ALA A 21 21.65 -19.18 -21.48
C ALA A 21 21.23 -18.85 -20.03
N TYR A 22 21.57 -19.71 -19.07
CA TYR A 22 21.32 -19.46 -17.65
C TYR A 22 22.16 -18.30 -17.11
N GLU A 23 23.44 -18.25 -17.49
CA GLU A 23 24.33 -17.16 -17.10
C GLU A 23 23.85 -15.82 -17.67
N GLN A 24 23.44 -15.80 -18.95
CA GLN A 24 22.82 -14.63 -19.57
C GLN A 24 21.55 -14.18 -18.84
N LYS A 25 20.66 -15.12 -18.48
CA LYS A 25 19.43 -14.81 -17.75
C LYS A 25 19.71 -14.30 -16.34
N SER A 26 20.65 -14.92 -15.63
CA SER A 26 21.10 -14.50 -14.29
C SER A 26 21.70 -13.09 -14.32
N ASN A 27 22.58 -12.82 -15.29
CA ASN A 27 23.17 -11.49 -15.48
C ASN A 27 22.13 -10.44 -15.84
N THR A 28 21.13 -10.79 -16.66
CA THR A 28 20.02 -9.90 -16.99
C THR A 28 19.19 -9.59 -15.75
N LEU A 29 18.81 -10.61 -14.98
CA LEU A 29 18.03 -10.44 -13.76
C LEU A 29 18.77 -9.59 -12.72
N LYS A 30 20.07 -9.80 -12.56
CA LYS A 30 20.91 -8.99 -11.68
C LYS A 30 20.91 -7.52 -12.10
N ARG A 31 21.07 -7.23 -13.39
CA ARG A 31 21.01 -5.85 -13.90
C ARG A 31 19.65 -5.20 -13.64
N GLU A 32 18.55 -5.92 -13.86
CA GLU A 32 17.22 -5.37 -13.59
C GLU A 32 16.98 -5.18 -12.09
N TYR A 33 17.44 -6.10 -11.25
CA TYR A 33 17.41 -5.94 -9.80
C TYR A 33 18.18 -4.69 -9.35
N ASP A 34 19.41 -4.51 -9.82
CA ASP A 34 20.24 -3.36 -9.49
C ASP A 34 19.58 -2.05 -9.93
N ARG A 35 18.95 -2.03 -11.12
CA ARG A 35 18.19 -0.86 -11.61
C ARG A 35 16.98 -0.54 -10.76
N ILE A 36 16.17 -1.54 -10.41
CA ILE A 36 14.98 -1.36 -9.56
C ILE A 36 15.41 -0.89 -8.17
N HIS A 37 16.46 -1.49 -7.60
CA HIS A 37 16.97 -1.13 -6.30
C HIS A 37 17.49 0.32 -6.28
N GLN A 38 18.27 0.72 -7.27
CA GLN A 38 18.73 2.11 -7.40
C GLN A 38 17.55 3.08 -7.53
N SER A 39 16.58 2.76 -8.39
CA SER A 39 15.38 3.59 -8.58
C SER A 39 14.55 3.71 -7.29
N PHE A 40 14.44 2.62 -6.53
CA PHE A 40 13.77 2.60 -5.23
C PHE A 40 14.46 3.51 -4.22
N GLU A 41 15.79 3.44 -4.10
CA GLU A 41 16.56 4.30 -3.20
C GLU A 41 16.45 5.79 -3.59
N GLU A 42 16.43 6.10 -4.88
CA GLU A 42 16.22 7.47 -5.38
C GLU A 42 14.81 7.99 -5.06
N LEU A 43 13.77 7.17 -5.26
CA LEU A 43 12.40 7.53 -4.92
C LEU A 43 12.22 7.71 -3.41
N LYS A 44 12.83 6.84 -2.61
CA LYS A 44 12.82 6.94 -1.15
C LYS A 44 13.46 8.24 -0.68
N LYS A 45 14.63 8.61 -1.20
CA LYS A 45 15.27 9.91 -0.91
C LYS A 45 14.37 11.09 -1.27
N LYS A 46 13.74 11.05 -2.45
CA LYS A 46 12.78 12.10 -2.85
C LYS A 46 11.60 12.18 -1.90
N GLN A 47 11.07 11.04 -1.47
CA GLN A 47 9.98 10.96 -0.50
C GLN A 47 10.39 11.56 0.86
N ASP A 48 11.59 11.24 1.34
CA ASP A 48 12.11 11.78 2.62
C ASP A 48 12.29 13.30 2.56
N ILE A 49 12.81 13.83 1.44
CA ILE A 49 12.94 15.29 1.22
C ILE A 49 11.57 15.96 1.23
N LEU A 50 10.57 15.37 0.56
CA LEU A 50 9.22 15.91 0.53
C LEU A 50 8.55 15.83 1.89
N ALA A 51 8.71 14.72 2.61
CA ALA A 51 8.19 14.56 3.97
C ALA A 51 8.83 15.55 4.95
N GLN A 52 10.13 15.84 4.82
CA GLN A 52 10.78 16.86 5.65
C GLN A 52 10.25 18.27 5.36
N LYS A 53 9.87 18.54 4.10
CA LYS A 53 9.37 19.85 3.66
C LYS A 53 7.88 20.05 3.99
N HIS A 54 7.07 19.01 3.86
CA HIS A 54 5.61 19.08 3.86
C HIS A 54 4.96 18.32 5.01
N GLY A 55 5.72 17.53 5.75
CA GLY A 55 5.23 16.78 6.88
C GLY A 55 5.36 17.51 8.21
N ASP A 56 4.78 16.91 9.25
CA ASP A 56 4.95 17.30 10.63
C ASP A 56 5.62 16.14 11.41
N PRO A 57 6.86 16.32 11.92
CA PRO A 57 7.57 15.28 12.66
C PRO A 57 7.02 15.05 14.08
N HIS A 58 6.10 15.90 14.55
CA HIS A 58 5.50 15.80 15.89
C HIS A 58 4.20 15.00 15.93
N VAL A 59 3.73 14.50 14.79
CA VAL A 59 2.54 13.65 14.75
C VAL A 59 2.75 12.35 15.53
N SER A 60 1.69 11.91 16.20
CA SER A 60 1.64 10.67 16.95
C SER A 60 0.46 9.81 16.49
N ASP A 61 0.61 8.49 16.58
CA ASP A 61 -0.50 7.55 16.38
C ASP A 61 -1.65 7.79 17.37
N ALA A 62 -1.37 8.41 18.52
CA ALA A 62 -2.38 8.77 19.52
C ALA A 62 -3.16 10.06 19.18
N ASP A 63 -2.73 10.82 18.17
CA ASP A 63 -3.37 12.08 17.81
C ASP A 63 -4.83 11.85 17.43
N ARG A 64 -5.72 12.63 18.05
CA ARG A 64 -7.11 12.71 17.63
C ARG A 64 -7.21 13.66 16.46
N ILE A 65 -7.65 13.14 15.33
CA ILE A 65 -7.82 13.89 14.09
C ILE A 65 -9.30 14.03 13.77
N GLU A 66 -9.68 15.22 13.36
CA GLU A 66 -11.01 15.58 12.92
C GLU A 66 -11.00 15.77 11.41
N ILE A 67 -11.87 15.02 10.71
CA ILE A 67 -11.93 14.98 9.26
C ILE A 67 -13.33 15.39 8.83
N ASN A 68 -13.42 16.40 7.98
CA ASN A 68 -14.64 16.81 7.31
C ASN A 68 -14.80 16.00 6.01
N VAL A 69 -15.67 15.00 6.02
CA VAL A 69 -15.92 14.12 4.88
C VAL A 69 -17.25 14.50 4.22
N GLY A 70 -17.20 15.15 3.06
CA GLY A 70 -18.41 15.57 2.33
C GLY A 70 -19.38 16.41 3.18
N GLY A 71 -18.87 17.19 4.14
CA GLY A 71 -19.67 17.99 5.08
C GLY A 71 -19.99 17.33 6.42
N ARG A 72 -19.66 16.04 6.61
CA ARG A 72 -19.83 15.34 7.89
C ARG A 72 -18.52 15.24 8.64
N LEU A 73 -18.54 15.63 9.91
CA LEU A 73 -17.40 15.47 10.79
C LEU A 73 -17.23 14.01 11.25
N ILE A 74 -16.04 13.46 11.06
CA ILE A 74 -15.62 12.15 11.52
C ILE A 74 -14.34 12.31 12.34
N THR A 75 -14.36 11.84 13.57
CA THR A 75 -13.22 11.93 14.50
C THR A 75 -12.67 10.54 14.77
N THR A 76 -11.35 10.38 14.65
CA THR A 76 -10.65 9.12 14.95
C THR A 76 -9.23 9.37 15.41
N THR A 77 -8.45 8.33 15.67
CA THR A 77 -7.01 8.45 15.95
C THR A 77 -6.21 8.26 14.67
N ARG A 78 -5.09 8.98 14.54
CA ARG A 78 -4.15 8.81 13.43
C ARG A 78 -3.71 7.35 13.28
N GLY A 79 -3.40 6.69 14.40
CA GLY A 79 -3.05 5.28 14.46
C GLY A 79 -4.12 4.34 13.89
N THR A 80 -5.41 4.67 13.99
CA THR A 80 -6.48 3.89 13.33
C THR A 80 -6.37 3.97 11.81
N LEU A 81 -6.12 5.16 11.26
CA LEU A 81 -6.04 5.36 9.79
C LEU A 81 -4.72 4.86 9.19
N THR A 82 -3.66 4.78 10.01
CA THR A 82 -2.31 4.39 9.57
C THR A 82 -1.94 2.96 9.95
N GLN A 83 -2.85 2.16 10.52
CA GLN A 83 -2.54 0.81 10.99
C GLN A 83 -2.18 -0.18 9.88
N GLN A 84 -2.76 -0.02 8.68
CA GLN A 84 -2.41 -0.83 7.50
C GLN A 84 -1.35 -0.10 6.68
N LYS A 85 -0.10 -0.57 6.77
CA LYS A 85 1.06 0.08 6.12
C LYS A 85 1.06 -0.12 4.61
N GLY A 86 1.55 0.88 3.88
CA GLY A 86 1.63 0.85 2.41
C GLY A 86 0.31 1.12 1.71
N THR A 87 -0.75 1.43 2.46
CA THR A 87 -2.06 1.79 1.92
C THR A 87 -2.13 3.28 1.58
N THR A 88 -3.01 3.67 0.67
CA THR A 88 -3.26 5.09 0.37
C THR A 88 -3.79 5.82 1.60
N LEU A 89 -4.60 5.15 2.43
CA LEU A 89 -5.11 5.74 3.68
C LEU A 89 -3.96 6.06 4.65
N GLU A 90 -3.01 5.14 4.81
CA GLU A 90 -1.82 5.40 5.62
C GLU A 90 -0.99 6.55 5.06
N ALA A 91 -0.80 6.60 3.74
CA ALA A 91 -0.05 7.68 3.12
C ALA A 91 -0.65 9.06 3.42
N LEU A 92 -1.98 9.20 3.31
CA LEU A 92 -2.70 10.46 3.59
C LEU A 92 -2.57 10.91 5.04
N PHE A 93 -2.71 9.99 5.99
CA PHE A 93 -2.75 10.33 7.42
C PHE A 93 -1.44 10.07 8.18
N SER A 94 -0.37 9.65 7.50
CA SER A 94 0.95 9.43 8.11
C SER A 94 1.62 10.70 8.67
N GLY A 95 1.10 11.88 8.36
CA GLY A 95 1.71 13.17 8.69
C GLY A 95 2.86 13.58 7.77
N ARG A 96 3.22 12.75 6.78
CA ARG A 96 4.24 13.09 5.76
C ARG A 96 3.82 14.23 4.82
N TRP A 97 2.52 14.49 4.74
CA TRP A 97 1.92 15.48 3.85
C TRP A 97 1.02 16.47 4.58
N GLU A 98 1.17 16.58 5.91
CA GLU A 98 0.25 17.32 6.79
C GLU A 98 -0.02 18.75 6.28
N ASN A 99 1.03 19.43 5.79
CA ASN A 99 0.94 20.82 5.31
C ASN A 99 0.31 20.95 3.91
N GLU A 100 0.19 19.86 3.15
CA GLU A 100 -0.40 19.85 1.80
C GLU A 100 -1.85 19.35 1.80
N LEU A 101 -2.35 18.85 2.94
CA LEU A 101 -3.75 18.48 3.07
C LEU A 101 -4.64 19.72 3.03
N GLN A 102 -5.78 19.60 2.37
CA GLN A 102 -6.79 20.65 2.39
C GLN A 102 -7.48 20.65 3.75
N HIS A 103 -7.68 21.85 4.29
CA HIS A 103 -8.35 22.06 5.56
C HIS A 103 -9.56 22.97 5.36
N ASP A 104 -10.61 22.76 6.16
CA ASP A 104 -11.74 23.67 6.22
C ASP A 104 -11.44 24.90 7.08
N GLU A 105 -12.42 25.80 7.20
CA GLU A 105 -12.31 27.02 7.99
C GLU A 105 -12.01 26.78 9.48
N CYS A 106 -12.25 25.56 9.97
CA CYS A 106 -11.95 25.15 11.34
C CYS A 106 -10.62 24.40 11.46
N GLY A 107 -9.83 24.30 10.38
CA GLY A 107 -8.54 23.61 10.37
C GLY A 107 -8.67 22.08 10.33
N ARG A 108 -9.80 21.54 9.87
CA ARG A 108 -10.03 20.08 9.79
C ARG A 108 -9.76 19.57 8.39
N ILE A 109 -9.14 18.40 8.28
CA ILE A 109 -8.81 17.79 6.98
C ILE A 109 -10.10 17.56 6.19
N ILE A 110 -10.15 18.03 4.94
CA ILE A 110 -11.30 17.83 4.05
C ILE A 110 -11.10 16.60 3.17
N LEU A 111 -12.11 15.75 3.09
CA LEU A 111 -12.22 14.69 2.07
C LEU A 111 -13.53 14.86 1.30
N ASP A 112 -13.44 15.05 -0.01
CA ASP A 112 -14.61 15.11 -0.90
C ASP A 112 -15.09 13.69 -1.26
N MET A 113 -15.62 12.99 -0.26
CA MET A 113 -16.02 11.57 -0.35
C MET A 113 -17.37 11.34 0.33
N ASN A 114 -17.99 10.19 0.07
CA ASN A 114 -19.22 9.82 0.75
C ASN A 114 -18.97 9.55 2.25
N PRO A 115 -19.62 10.28 3.17
CA PRO A 115 -19.35 10.16 4.60
C PRO A 115 -19.82 8.84 5.22
N VAL A 116 -20.88 8.23 4.69
CA VAL A 116 -21.39 6.95 5.19
C VAL A 116 -20.38 5.83 4.91
N CYS A 117 -19.85 5.80 3.70
CA CYS A 117 -18.82 4.84 3.31
C CYS A 117 -17.52 5.04 4.08
N PHE A 118 -17.06 6.30 4.25
CA PHE A 118 -15.84 6.55 5.02
C PHE A 118 -15.99 6.15 6.48
N GLN A 119 -17.13 6.47 7.11
CA GLN A 119 -17.41 6.05 8.49
C GLN A 119 -17.35 4.53 8.62
N SER A 120 -17.95 3.78 7.69
CA SER A 120 -17.89 2.31 7.68
C SER A 120 -16.46 1.76 7.64
N ILE A 121 -15.56 2.41 6.87
CA ILE A 121 -14.13 2.06 6.83
C ILE A 121 -13.48 2.36 8.19
N VAL A 122 -13.75 3.52 8.79
CA VAL A 122 -13.21 3.90 10.10
C VAL A 122 -13.66 2.94 11.20
N ASP A 123 -14.95 2.56 11.19
CA ASP A 123 -15.52 1.62 12.16
C ASP A 123 -14.88 0.23 12.02
N TYR A 124 -14.75 -0.28 10.79
CA TYR A 124 -14.03 -1.52 10.51
C TYR A 124 -12.59 -1.49 11.03
N LEU A 125 -11.85 -0.40 10.76
CA LEU A 125 -10.48 -0.25 11.22
C LEU A 125 -10.40 -0.18 12.75
N ASN A 126 -11.35 0.47 13.41
CA ASN A 126 -11.44 0.48 14.87
C ASN A 126 -11.67 -0.93 15.43
N GLU A 127 -12.62 -1.69 14.88
CA GLU A 127 -12.87 -3.07 15.29
C GLU A 127 -11.65 -3.98 15.07
N LEU A 128 -10.94 -3.79 13.96
CA LEU A 128 -9.72 -4.53 13.64
C LEU A 128 -8.63 -4.36 14.70
N ARG A 129 -8.54 -3.19 15.35
CA ARG A 129 -7.59 -2.95 16.44
C ARG A 129 -7.86 -3.79 17.68
N PHE A 130 -9.14 -4.07 17.95
CA PHE A 130 -9.57 -4.84 19.12
C PHE A 130 -9.69 -6.34 18.82
N SER A 131 -9.83 -6.73 17.55
CA SER A 131 -9.88 -8.12 17.14
C SER A 131 -8.53 -8.79 17.34
N SER A 132 -8.45 -9.70 18.31
CA SER A 132 -7.33 -10.66 18.36
C SER A 132 -7.29 -11.45 17.04
N LYS A 133 -6.09 -11.73 16.52
CA LYS A 133 -5.75 -12.30 15.18
C LYS A 133 -6.53 -13.54 14.66
N LYS A 134 -7.58 -14.01 15.33
CA LYS A 134 -8.37 -15.21 15.01
C LYS A 134 -9.82 -14.97 14.57
N THR A 135 -10.33 -13.75 14.59
CA THR A 135 -11.71 -13.50 14.13
C THR A 135 -11.68 -12.84 12.75
N SER A 136 -12.23 -13.53 11.73
CA SER A 136 -12.52 -12.92 10.43
C SER A 136 -13.59 -11.85 10.66
N LEU A 137 -13.18 -10.58 10.66
CA LEU A 137 -14.11 -9.46 10.72
C LEU A 137 -14.80 -9.34 9.36
N PRO A 138 -16.12 -9.12 9.34
CA PRO A 138 -16.79 -8.83 8.09
C PRO A 138 -16.17 -7.57 7.46
N PRO A 139 -16.05 -7.51 6.12
CA PRO A 139 -15.57 -6.30 5.46
C PRO A 139 -16.53 -5.13 5.77
N PRO A 140 -16.06 -3.88 5.65
CA PRO A 140 -16.93 -2.71 5.83
C PRO A 140 -18.26 -2.87 5.09
N GLN A 141 -19.37 -2.63 5.79
CA GLN A 141 -20.72 -2.75 5.25
C GLN A 141 -21.42 -1.39 5.22
N THR A 142 -22.34 -1.23 4.29
CA THR A 142 -23.27 -0.10 4.21
C THR A 142 -24.60 -0.58 3.65
N ASP A 143 -25.58 0.31 3.53
CA ASP A 143 -26.85 0.01 2.87
C ASP A 143 -26.66 -0.38 1.39
N ARG A 144 -27.75 -0.81 0.75
CA ARG A 144 -27.72 -1.25 -0.66
C ARG A 144 -27.35 -0.11 -1.62
N GLU A 145 -27.67 1.13 -1.28
CA GLU A 145 -27.47 2.30 -2.15
C GLU A 145 -25.98 2.65 -2.24
N HIS A 146 -25.27 2.56 -1.11
CA HIS A 146 -23.87 2.96 -0.99
C HIS A 146 -22.87 1.83 -1.24
N LYS A 147 -23.32 0.59 -1.41
CA LYS A 147 -22.45 -0.60 -1.51
C LYS A 147 -21.37 -0.48 -2.60
N ASN A 148 -21.73 0.05 -3.76
CA ASN A 148 -20.77 0.22 -4.88
C ASN A 148 -19.72 1.29 -4.57
N ILE A 149 -20.14 2.40 -3.96
CA ILE A 149 -19.26 3.49 -3.55
C ILE A 149 -18.27 3.00 -2.49
N LEU A 150 -18.76 2.25 -1.50
CA LEU A 150 -17.91 1.66 -0.47
C LEU A 150 -16.86 0.73 -1.07
N GLY A 151 -17.24 -0.15 -2.01
CA GLY A 151 -16.30 -1.03 -2.70
C GLY A 151 -15.20 -0.27 -3.45
N GLN A 152 -15.55 0.84 -4.11
CA GLN A 152 -14.57 1.70 -4.79
C GLN A 152 -13.66 2.40 -3.78
N MET A 153 -14.19 2.89 -2.67
CA MET A 153 -13.40 3.56 -1.62
C MET A 153 -12.44 2.60 -0.93
N ILE A 154 -12.86 1.37 -0.61
CA ILE A 154 -11.97 0.33 -0.05
C ILE A 154 -10.79 0.08 -1.01
N LYS A 155 -11.08 -0.07 -2.32
CA LYS A 155 -10.04 -0.27 -3.33
C LYS A 155 -9.11 0.94 -3.47
N PHE A 156 -9.67 2.16 -3.48
CA PHE A 156 -8.91 3.39 -3.58
C PHE A 156 -7.96 3.56 -2.38
N PHE A 157 -8.48 3.33 -1.17
CA PHE A 157 -7.69 3.43 0.04
C PHE A 157 -6.71 2.26 0.22
N GLY A 158 -6.88 1.18 -0.54
CA GLY A 158 -6.04 -0.01 -0.45
C GLY A 158 -6.26 -0.81 0.82
N ILE A 159 -7.47 -0.74 1.41
CA ILE A 159 -7.76 -1.43 2.66
C ILE A 159 -7.89 -2.93 2.41
N GLU A 160 -7.00 -3.69 3.02
CA GLU A 160 -7.09 -5.13 3.05
C GLU A 160 -8.17 -5.53 4.06
N CYS A 161 -9.26 -6.08 3.54
CA CYS A 161 -10.27 -6.71 4.36
C CYS A 161 -9.82 -8.14 4.64
N ALA A 162 -10.08 -8.63 5.86
CA ALA A 162 -9.89 -10.05 6.16
C ALA A 162 -10.62 -10.90 5.09
N PRO A 163 -10.00 -11.99 4.60
CA PRO A 163 -10.67 -12.85 3.64
C PRO A 163 -12.01 -13.33 4.24
N PRO A 164 -13.07 -13.42 3.43
CA PRO A 164 -14.33 -13.96 3.91
C PRO A 164 -14.07 -15.35 4.54
N PRO A 165 -14.75 -15.67 5.65
CA PRO A 165 -14.60 -16.97 6.32
C PRO A 165 -14.92 -18.14 5.39
#